data_AF-W8JN14-F1
#
_entry.id   AF-W8JN14-F1
#
_cell.length_a   1.000
_cell.length_b   1.000
_cell.length_c   1.000
_cell.angle_alpha   90.00
_cell.angle_beta   90.00
_cell.angle_gamma   90.00
#
_symmetry.space_group_name_H-M   'P 1'
#
loop_
_entity.id
_entity.type
_entity.pdbx_description
1 polymer ?
#
loop_
_entity_poly.entity_id
_entity_poly.type
_entity_poly.pdbx_seq_one_letter_code
_entity_poly.pdbx_strand_id
1 'polypeptide(L)'
;MLGKKTGILIHKILETISPKFHTPYERILEIVTRIVNNTHLESYEQLITQQLYYTFSSPLTFSEDTFSLKNISPHKIRSEEAFLFSHQEELWQGTMDLFFEHNSRYYVIDWKTSFLGENSQDYSKENLWNYIKKERLDYQGKIYIYAAQRFLQQFDISKNVEMGFVFIRGMHYPNKGFFCLSPHDINPTIIQKYPAYH
;
A
#
# COMPACT_ATOMS: atom_id res chain seq x y z
N MET A 1 -13.80 15.04 -6.68
CA MET A 1 -14.88 14.48 -5.82
C MET A 1 -15.15 12.99 -6.06
N LEU A 2 -15.12 12.47 -7.30
CA LEU A 2 -15.33 11.04 -7.56
C LEU A 2 -14.14 10.15 -7.12
N GLY A 3 -12.91 10.58 -7.39
CA GLY A 3 -11.70 9.80 -7.06
C GLY A 3 -11.54 9.46 -5.58
N LYS A 4 -11.87 10.39 -4.67
CA LYS A 4 -11.84 10.13 -3.21
C LYS A 4 -12.87 9.08 -2.79
N LYS A 5 -14.10 9.14 -3.33
CA LYS A 5 -15.15 8.15 -3.04
C LYS A 5 -14.78 6.77 -3.57
N THR A 6 -14.18 6.70 -4.76
CA THR A 6 -13.63 5.44 -5.30
C THR A 6 -12.55 4.87 -4.39
N GLY A 7 -11.59 5.69 -3.97
CA GLY A 7 -10.52 5.27 -3.06
C GLY A 7 -11.06 4.62 -1.79
N ILE A 8 -12.02 5.27 -1.12
CA ILE A 8 -12.64 4.75 0.12
C ILE A 8 -13.25 3.36 -0.08
N LEU A 9 -13.99 3.14 -1.18
CA LEU A 9 -14.60 1.84 -1.43
C LEU A 9 -13.56 0.76 -1.73
N ILE A 10 -12.51 1.08 -2.48
CA ILE A 10 -11.44 0.12 -2.77
C ILE A 10 -10.65 -0.23 -1.51
N HIS A 11 -10.32 0.73 -0.64
CA HIS A 11 -9.70 0.44 0.66
C HIS A 11 -10.58 -0.47 1.52
N LYS A 12 -11.89 -0.21 1.59
CA LYS A 12 -12.83 -1.08 2.31
C LYS A 12 -12.85 -2.51 1.76
N ILE A 13 -12.76 -2.68 0.44
CA ILE A 13 -12.66 -4.01 -0.18
C ILE A 13 -11.34 -4.69 0.22
N LEU A 14 -10.21 -3.97 0.12
CA LEU A 14 -8.89 -4.48 0.49
C LEU A 14 -8.82 -4.90 1.96
N GLU A 15 -9.34 -4.07 2.86
CA GLU A 15 -9.47 -4.35 4.29
C GLU A 15 -10.32 -5.62 4.53
N THR A 16 -11.42 -5.78 3.79
CA THR A 16 -12.30 -6.96 3.91
C THR A 16 -11.62 -8.25 3.44
N ILE A 17 -10.71 -8.18 2.46
CA ILE A 17 -10.00 -9.34 1.92
C ILE A 17 -8.77 -9.69 2.76
N SER A 18 -8.07 -8.67 3.26
CA SER A 18 -6.89 -8.84 4.09
C SER A 18 -7.23 -9.56 5.41
N PRO A 19 -6.34 -10.41 5.95
CA PRO A 19 -5.01 -10.79 5.47
C PRO A 19 -4.99 -11.97 4.47
N LYS A 20 -6.13 -12.34 3.89
CA LYS A 20 -6.26 -13.56 3.08
C LYS A 20 -6.05 -13.28 1.59
N PHE A 21 -4.85 -12.89 1.18
CA PHE A 21 -4.56 -12.58 -0.23
C PHE A 21 -4.60 -13.80 -1.17
N HIS A 22 -4.59 -15.01 -0.64
CA HIS A 22 -4.86 -16.26 -1.38
C HIS A 22 -6.37 -16.50 -1.66
N THR A 23 -7.24 -15.54 -1.34
CA THR A 23 -8.69 -15.65 -1.58
C THR A 23 -8.96 -15.91 -3.09
N PRO A 24 -9.77 -16.94 -3.43
CA PRO A 24 -10.13 -17.24 -4.82
C PRO A 24 -10.85 -16.08 -5.51
N TYR A 25 -10.73 -16.02 -6.84
CA TYR A 25 -11.30 -14.95 -7.65
C TYR A 25 -12.80 -14.77 -7.42
N GLU A 26 -13.56 -15.87 -7.38
CA GLU A 26 -15.01 -15.89 -7.19
C GLU A 26 -15.39 -15.27 -5.84
N ARG A 27 -14.58 -15.55 -4.80
CA ARG A 27 -14.81 -14.97 -3.48
C ARG A 27 -14.46 -13.49 -3.41
N ILE A 28 -13.43 -13.04 -4.14
CA ILE A 28 -13.14 -11.62 -4.30
C ILE A 28 -14.33 -10.93 -4.99
N LEU A 29 -14.87 -11.54 -6.06
CA LEU A 29 -16.02 -11.01 -6.80
C LEU A 29 -17.24 -10.84 -5.89
N GLU A 30 -17.58 -11.85 -5.08
CA GLU A 30 -18.68 -11.76 -4.12
C GLU A 30 -18.52 -10.58 -3.14
N ILE A 31 -17.29 -10.39 -2.62
CA ILE A 31 -16.98 -9.28 -1.69
C ILE A 31 -17.14 -7.93 -2.41
N VAL A 32 -16.56 -7.82 -3.61
CA VAL A 32 -16.64 -6.61 -4.44
C VAL A 32 -18.09 -6.28 -4.74
N THR A 33 -18.86 -7.21 -5.32
CA THR A 33 -20.28 -7.03 -5.65
C THR A 33 -21.08 -6.54 -4.45
N ARG A 34 -20.89 -7.14 -3.28
CA ARG A 34 -21.59 -6.72 -2.06
C ARG A 34 -21.24 -5.29 -1.64
N ILE A 35 -19.97 -4.87 -1.78
CA ILE A 35 -19.51 -3.55 -1.33
C ILE A 35 -19.88 -2.45 -2.34
N VAL A 36 -19.84 -2.73 -3.64
CA VAL A 36 -20.11 -1.72 -4.67
C VAL A 36 -21.57 -1.60 -5.08
N ASN A 37 -22.43 -2.55 -4.69
CA ASN A 37 -23.88 -2.49 -4.91
C ASN A 37 -24.48 -1.17 -4.45
N ASN A 38 -25.30 -0.51 -5.28
CA ASN A 38 -25.85 0.83 -5.04
C ASN A 38 -24.80 1.93 -4.79
N THR A 39 -23.60 1.80 -5.37
CA THR A 39 -22.56 2.85 -5.34
C THR A 39 -22.23 3.32 -6.74
N HIS A 40 -21.39 4.35 -6.88
CA HIS A 40 -20.89 4.80 -8.19
C HIS A 40 -19.92 3.82 -8.87
N LEU A 41 -19.60 2.70 -8.22
CA LEU A 41 -18.80 1.60 -8.76
C LEU A 41 -19.63 0.37 -9.14
N GLU A 42 -20.95 0.46 -9.05
CA GLU A 42 -21.85 -0.57 -9.60
C GLU A 42 -21.58 -0.76 -11.10
N SER A 43 -21.64 -2.00 -11.60
CA SER A 43 -21.24 -2.42 -12.95
C SER A 43 -19.72 -2.50 -13.21
N TYR A 44 -18.87 -2.18 -12.23
CA TYR A 44 -17.41 -2.34 -12.33
C TYR A 44 -16.87 -3.54 -11.55
N GLU A 45 -17.73 -4.45 -11.09
CA GLU A 45 -17.38 -5.56 -10.19
C GLU A 45 -16.28 -6.45 -10.78
N GLN A 46 -16.44 -6.85 -12.03
CA GLN A 46 -15.50 -7.72 -12.74
C GLN A 46 -14.13 -7.03 -12.91
N LEU A 47 -14.14 -5.76 -13.32
CA LEU A 47 -12.90 -4.98 -13.49
C LEU A 47 -12.15 -4.83 -12.17
N ILE A 48 -12.85 -4.43 -11.11
CA ILE A 48 -12.26 -4.25 -9.77
C ILE A 48 -11.71 -5.59 -9.27
N THR A 49 -12.48 -6.67 -9.40
CA THR A 49 -12.06 -8.03 -9.00
C THR A 49 -10.79 -8.45 -9.73
N GLN A 50 -10.73 -8.23 -11.04
CA GLN A 50 -9.56 -8.53 -11.85
C GLN A 50 -8.34 -7.72 -11.41
N GLN A 51 -8.50 -6.41 -11.18
CA GLN A 51 -7.42 -5.55 -10.69
C GLN A 51 -6.88 -6.04 -9.35
N LEU A 52 -7.76 -6.34 -8.38
CA LEU A 52 -7.36 -6.85 -7.07
C LEU A 52 -6.67 -8.21 -7.17
N TYR A 53 -7.19 -9.11 -8.01
CA TYR A 53 -6.57 -10.42 -8.22
C TYR A 53 -5.14 -10.29 -8.78
N TYR A 54 -4.92 -9.39 -9.74
CA TYR A 54 -3.57 -9.06 -10.21
C TYR A 54 -2.72 -8.43 -9.11
N THR A 55 -3.25 -7.46 -8.37
CA THR A 55 -2.54 -6.85 -7.23
C THR A 55 -2.02 -7.89 -6.24
N PHE A 56 -2.80 -8.92 -5.93
CA PHE A 56 -2.39 -9.96 -4.98
C PHE A 56 -1.43 -11.00 -5.57
N SER A 57 -1.47 -11.22 -6.89
CA SER A 57 -0.75 -12.29 -7.57
C SER A 57 0.55 -11.83 -8.24
N SER A 58 0.64 -10.56 -8.61
CA SER A 58 1.81 -10.00 -9.30
C SER A 58 3.02 -9.93 -8.36
N PRO A 59 4.24 -10.22 -8.85
CA PRO A 59 5.45 -10.11 -8.06
C PRO A 59 5.75 -8.65 -7.70
N LEU A 60 6.08 -8.41 -6.43
CA LEU A 60 6.52 -7.13 -5.89
C LEU A 60 8.03 -7.24 -5.64
N THR A 61 8.83 -6.49 -6.42
CA THR A 61 10.30 -6.51 -6.35
C THR A 61 10.82 -5.44 -5.41
N PHE A 62 11.16 -5.86 -4.20
CA PHE A 62 11.91 -5.07 -3.22
C PHE A 62 13.43 -5.20 -3.48
N SER A 63 14.28 -4.65 -2.60
CA SER A 63 15.73 -4.58 -2.83
C SER A 63 16.38 -5.96 -2.78
N GLU A 64 15.95 -6.79 -1.82
CA GLU A 64 16.57 -8.10 -1.54
C GLU A 64 15.64 -9.28 -1.88
N ASP A 65 14.38 -9.03 -2.25
CA ASP A 65 13.41 -10.10 -2.45
C ASP A 65 12.34 -9.73 -3.50
N THR A 66 11.75 -10.74 -4.13
CA THR A 66 10.61 -10.59 -5.03
C THR A 66 9.58 -11.68 -4.76
N PHE A 67 8.40 -11.27 -4.31
CA PHE A 67 7.30 -12.19 -3.95
C PHE A 67 5.95 -11.56 -4.26
N SER A 68 4.89 -12.37 -4.34
CA SER A 68 3.52 -11.88 -4.41
C SER A 68 2.87 -11.86 -3.03
N LEU A 69 1.80 -11.09 -2.84
CA LEU A 69 1.09 -11.04 -1.56
C LEU A 69 0.47 -12.39 -1.18
N LYS A 70 0.16 -13.23 -2.16
CA LYS A 70 -0.29 -14.61 -1.94
C LYS A 70 0.75 -15.50 -1.25
N ASN A 71 2.03 -15.16 -1.34
CA ASN A 71 3.11 -15.91 -0.69
C ASN A 71 3.30 -15.54 0.79
N ILE A 72 2.64 -14.48 1.27
CA ILE A 72 2.78 -14.03 2.66
C ILE A 72 1.80 -14.79 3.53
N SER A 73 2.30 -15.26 4.67
CA SER A 73 1.45 -15.91 5.65
C SER A 73 0.45 -14.93 6.28
N PRO A 74 -0.87 -15.23 6.29
CA PRO A 74 -1.87 -14.30 6.84
C PRO A 74 -1.65 -13.88 8.31
N HIS A 75 -1.03 -14.74 9.13
CA HIS A 75 -0.75 -14.40 10.55
C HIS A 75 0.39 -13.38 10.73
N LYS A 76 1.20 -13.19 9.69
CA LYS A 76 2.29 -12.22 9.63
C LYS A 76 1.86 -10.89 9.02
N ILE A 77 0.58 -10.72 8.68
CA ILE A 77 0.04 -9.50 8.10
C ILE A 77 -0.75 -8.73 9.16
N ARG A 78 -0.59 -7.41 9.14
CA ARG A 78 -1.41 -6.43 9.84
C ARG A 78 -1.95 -5.47 8.79
N SER A 79 -3.26 -5.20 8.84
CA SER A 79 -3.93 -4.26 7.94
C SER A 79 -4.47 -3.10 8.72
N GLU A 80 -4.44 -1.93 8.09
CA GLU A 80 -4.88 -0.68 8.71
C GLU A 80 -4.21 -0.51 10.10
N GLU A 81 -2.90 -0.80 10.15
CA GLU A 81 -2.14 -0.78 11.39
C GLU A 81 -1.88 0.67 11.81
N ALA A 82 -2.58 1.11 12.85
CA ALA A 82 -2.42 2.43 13.41
C ALA A 82 -1.05 2.57 14.10
N PHE A 83 -0.44 3.74 13.99
CA PHE A 83 0.77 4.08 14.73
C PHE A 83 0.61 5.42 15.44
N LEU A 84 1.34 5.54 16.55
CA LEU A 84 1.46 6.75 17.32
C LEU A 84 2.89 6.83 17.88
N PHE A 85 3.59 7.92 17.60
CA PHE A 85 4.91 8.16 18.19
C PHE A 85 5.19 9.65 18.37
N SER A 86 6.09 9.97 19.29
CA SER A 86 6.64 11.32 19.41
C SER A 86 8.00 11.43 18.73
N HIS A 87 8.24 12.56 18.07
CA HIS A 87 9.53 12.92 17.50
C HIS A 87 9.71 14.43 17.59
N GLN A 88 10.82 14.89 18.17
CA GLN A 88 11.09 16.33 18.39
C GLN A 88 9.93 17.08 19.06
N GLU A 89 9.38 16.50 20.14
CA GLU A 89 8.24 17.05 20.91
C GLU A 89 6.90 17.13 20.14
N GLU A 90 6.85 16.67 18.88
CA GLU A 90 5.63 16.57 18.10
C GLU A 90 5.06 15.14 18.11
N LEU A 91 3.74 15.04 18.10
CA LEU A 91 3.01 13.77 18.04
C LEU A 91 2.65 13.43 16.59
N TRP A 92 3.08 12.25 16.15
CA TRP A 92 2.82 11.72 14.81
C TRP A 92 1.89 10.53 14.92
N GLN A 93 0.80 10.57 14.17
CA GLN A 93 -0.19 9.50 14.12
C GLN A 93 -0.63 9.25 12.68
N GLY A 94 -1.06 8.02 12.41
CA GLY A 94 -1.57 7.62 11.12
C GLY A 94 -1.82 6.12 11.08
N THR A 95 -2.08 5.63 9.88
CA THR A 95 -2.42 4.22 9.65
C THR A 95 -1.64 3.72 8.44
N MET A 96 -0.98 2.57 8.57
CA MET A 96 -0.35 1.86 7.46
C MET A 96 -1.35 0.86 6.88
N ASP A 97 -1.60 0.93 5.58
CA ASP A 97 -2.57 0.03 4.93
C ASP A 97 -2.19 -1.46 5.13
N LEU A 98 -0.89 -1.75 4.98
CA LEU A 98 -0.33 -3.06 5.25
C LEU A 98 1.05 -2.96 5.92
N PHE A 99 1.22 -3.73 6.98
CA PHE A 99 2.51 -4.03 7.60
C PHE A 99 2.65 -5.54 7.76
N PHE A 100 3.75 -6.12 7.28
CA PHE A 100 3.91 -7.57 7.34
C PHE A 100 5.35 -8.04 7.40
N GLU A 101 5.51 -9.29 7.81
CA GLU A 101 6.78 -10.01 7.79
C GLU A 101 6.79 -11.06 6.66
N HIS A 102 7.87 -11.10 5.89
CA HIS A 102 8.14 -12.15 4.91
C HIS A 102 9.64 -12.47 4.91
N ASN A 103 10.01 -13.76 4.91
CA ASN A 103 11.41 -14.19 4.94
C ASN A 103 12.26 -13.49 6.03
N SER A 104 11.70 -13.32 7.23
CA SER A 104 12.33 -12.62 8.37
C SER A 104 12.68 -11.14 8.12
N ARG A 105 12.06 -10.52 7.13
CA ARG A 105 12.15 -9.10 6.80
C ARG A 105 10.78 -8.44 6.92
N TYR A 106 10.77 -7.13 7.14
CA TYR A 106 9.56 -6.37 7.39
C TYR A 106 9.27 -5.40 6.26
N TYR A 107 7.99 -5.32 5.89
CA TYR A 107 7.54 -4.58 4.73
C TYR A 107 6.32 -3.74 5.08
N VAL A 108 6.26 -2.55 4.49
CA VAL A 108 5.07 -1.71 4.46
C VAL A 108 4.58 -1.62 3.02
N ILE A 109 3.27 -1.75 2.82
CA ILE A 109 2.63 -1.42 1.55
C ILE A 109 1.59 -0.34 1.79
N ASP A 110 1.54 0.60 0.86
CA ASP A 110 0.51 1.63 0.77
C ASP A 110 -0.19 1.52 -0.60
N TRP A 111 -1.51 1.46 -0.55
CA TRP A 111 -2.39 1.30 -1.71
C TRP A 111 -2.68 2.65 -2.36
N LYS A 112 -2.45 2.74 -3.67
CA LYS A 112 -2.83 3.90 -4.48
C LYS A 112 -3.87 3.51 -5.52
N THR A 113 -5.03 4.16 -5.47
CA THR A 113 -6.08 4.05 -6.50
C THR A 113 -5.98 5.14 -7.57
N SER A 114 -4.90 5.91 -7.56
CA SER A 114 -4.65 7.05 -8.42
C SER A 114 -4.67 6.65 -9.90
N PHE A 115 -5.28 7.49 -10.72
CA PHE A 115 -5.29 7.34 -12.17
C PHE A 115 -4.13 8.12 -12.76
N LEU A 116 -3.19 7.42 -13.39
CA LEU A 116 -2.02 8.03 -14.05
C LEU A 116 -2.20 8.08 -15.57
N GLY A 117 -3.13 7.30 -16.11
CA GLY A 117 -3.47 7.20 -17.53
C GLY A 117 -4.02 5.81 -17.87
N GLU A 118 -4.22 5.55 -19.16
CA GLU A 118 -4.85 4.34 -19.69
C GLU A 118 -3.84 3.29 -20.19
N ASN A 119 -2.57 3.66 -20.33
CA ASN A 119 -1.55 2.82 -20.94
C ASN A 119 -0.59 2.23 -19.90
N SER A 120 0.06 1.13 -20.27
CA SER A 120 1.09 0.50 -19.42
C SER A 120 2.24 1.45 -19.07
N GLN A 121 2.54 2.43 -19.92
CA GLN A 121 3.63 3.35 -19.71
C GLN A 121 3.30 4.44 -18.69
N ASP A 122 2.03 4.75 -18.48
CA ASP A 122 1.57 5.68 -17.44
C ASP A 122 1.87 5.16 -16.03
N TYR A 123 2.01 3.84 -15.88
CA TYR A 123 2.40 3.15 -14.65
C TYR A 123 3.85 2.64 -14.65
N SER A 124 4.72 3.23 -15.49
CA SER A 124 6.16 2.97 -15.48
C SER A 124 6.82 3.47 -14.19
N LYS A 125 7.94 2.87 -13.78
CA LYS A 125 8.69 3.29 -12.57
C LYS A 125 8.95 4.80 -12.53
N GLU A 126 9.30 5.40 -13.68
CA GLU A 126 9.54 6.84 -13.81
C GLU A 126 8.26 7.66 -13.53
N ASN A 127 7.14 7.29 -14.15
CA ASN A 127 5.87 7.99 -13.94
C ASN A 127 5.31 7.81 -12.54
N LEU A 128 5.46 6.61 -11.95
CA LEU A 128 5.14 6.38 -10.55
C LEU A 128 5.98 7.29 -9.64
N TRP A 129 7.28 7.40 -9.88
CA TRP A 129 8.17 8.26 -9.10
C TRP A 129 7.80 9.74 -9.23
N ASN A 130 7.53 10.22 -10.45
CA ASN A 130 7.09 11.59 -10.69
C ASN A 130 5.81 11.91 -9.92
N TYR A 131 4.85 10.98 -9.93
CA TYR A 131 3.61 11.11 -9.14
C TYR A 131 3.89 11.12 -7.64
N ILE A 132 4.70 10.18 -7.13
CA ILE A 132 5.09 10.08 -5.72
C ILE A 132 5.72 11.39 -5.23
N LYS A 133 6.65 11.96 -6.00
CA LYS A 133 7.31 13.22 -5.65
C LYS A 133 6.36 14.41 -5.69
N LYS A 134 5.52 14.50 -6.73
CA LYS A 134 4.54 15.57 -6.89
C LYS A 134 3.55 15.59 -5.72
N GLU A 135 3.04 14.44 -5.34
CA GLU A 135 2.06 14.27 -4.25
C GLU A 135 2.71 14.12 -2.86
N ARG A 136 4.05 14.28 -2.77
CA ARG A 136 4.83 14.19 -1.52
C ARG A 136 4.65 12.85 -0.77
N LEU A 137 4.32 11.78 -1.50
CA LEU A 137 4.11 10.45 -0.94
C LEU A 137 5.41 9.85 -0.40
N ASP A 138 6.56 10.29 -0.91
CA ASP A 138 7.87 9.95 -0.37
C ASP A 138 8.03 10.38 1.10
N TYR A 139 7.42 11.49 1.52
CA TYR A 139 7.43 11.92 2.92
C TYR A 139 6.52 11.05 3.78
N GLN A 140 5.32 10.75 3.30
CA GLN A 140 4.41 9.79 3.96
C GLN A 140 5.13 8.45 4.15
N GLY A 141 5.80 7.95 3.12
CA GLY A 141 6.50 6.68 3.20
C GLY A 141 7.64 6.67 4.21
N LYS A 142 8.40 7.77 4.32
CA LYS A 142 9.42 7.93 5.38
C LYS A 142 8.83 7.86 6.78
N ILE A 143 7.66 8.48 6.99
CA ILE A 143 6.96 8.42 8.29
C ILE A 143 6.54 6.97 8.60
N TYR A 144 6.01 6.24 7.63
CA TYR A 144 5.59 4.85 7.82
C TYR A 144 6.77 3.92 8.10
N ILE A 145 7.87 4.05 7.35
CA ILE A 145 9.10 3.31 7.63
C ILE A 145 9.58 3.60 9.05
N TYR A 146 9.63 4.87 9.46
CA TYR A 146 10.07 5.26 10.80
C TYR A 146 9.15 4.71 11.90
N ALA A 147 7.83 4.77 11.70
CA ALA A 147 6.85 4.20 12.62
C ALA A 147 7.05 2.69 12.79
N ALA A 148 7.15 1.94 11.69
CA ALA A 148 7.40 0.50 11.69
C ALA A 148 8.74 0.16 12.36
N GLN A 149 9.80 0.91 12.08
CA GLN A 149 11.10 0.73 12.73
C GLN A 149 11.04 0.94 14.24
N ARG A 150 10.29 1.95 14.70
CA ARG A 150 10.10 2.19 16.14
C ARG A 150 9.29 1.07 16.80
N PHE A 151 8.25 0.58 16.14
CA PHE A 151 7.48 -0.55 16.62
C PHE A 151 8.37 -1.80 16.79
N LEU A 152 9.15 -2.16 15.77
CA LEU A 152 10.06 -3.31 15.82
C LEU A 152 11.13 -3.21 16.92
N GLN A 153 11.61 -1.99 17.19
CA GLN A 153 12.56 -1.74 18.28
C GLN A 153 12.00 -2.08 19.66
N GLN A 154 10.69 -1.98 19.87
CA GLN A 154 10.07 -2.34 21.16
C GLN A 154 10.22 -3.83 21.47
N PHE A 155 10.56 -4.64 20.48
CA PHE A 155 10.74 -6.08 20.57
C PHE A 155 12.19 -6.53 20.24
N ASP A 156 13.15 -5.60 20.24
CA ASP A 156 14.57 -5.86 19.90
C ASP A 156 14.79 -6.48 18.51
N ILE A 157 13.90 -6.17 17.56
CA ILE A 157 14.00 -6.65 16.17
C ILE A 157 14.77 -5.65 15.30
N SER A 158 15.55 -6.15 14.33
CA SER A 158 16.27 -5.34 13.35
C SER A 158 15.36 -4.32 12.64
N LYS A 159 15.89 -3.11 12.41
CA LYS A 159 15.16 -1.96 11.83
C LYS A 159 15.06 -2.00 10.30
N ASN A 160 15.27 -3.15 9.68
CA ASN A 160 15.22 -3.28 8.24
C ASN A 160 13.77 -3.37 7.79
N VAL A 161 13.22 -2.21 7.41
CA VAL A 161 11.87 -2.07 6.86
C VAL A 161 11.99 -1.52 5.45
N GLU A 162 11.40 -2.23 4.48
CA GLU A 162 11.26 -1.76 3.11
C GLU A 162 9.81 -1.35 2.86
N MET A 163 9.59 -0.37 1.99
CA MET A 163 8.25 0.12 1.69
C MET A 163 7.97 0.14 0.19
N GLY A 164 6.77 -0.28 -0.19
CA GLY A 164 6.28 -0.22 -1.56
C GLY A 164 4.98 0.55 -1.70
N PHE A 165 4.85 1.34 -2.76
CA PHE A 165 3.57 1.88 -3.22
C PHE A 165 2.99 0.97 -4.30
N VAL A 166 1.74 0.55 -4.13
CA VAL A 166 1.01 -0.28 -5.09
C VAL A 166 -0.10 0.53 -5.73
N PHE A 167 0.12 0.91 -6.99
CA PHE A 167 -0.87 1.55 -7.85
C PHE A 167 -1.74 0.49 -8.50
N ILE A 168 -2.89 0.20 -7.87
CA ILE A 168 -3.79 -0.92 -8.21
C ILE A 168 -4.15 -0.95 -9.70
N ARG A 169 -4.42 0.22 -10.28
CA ARG A 169 -4.77 0.38 -11.70
C ARG A 169 -3.64 0.02 -12.67
N GLY A 170 -2.40 -0.11 -12.20
CA GLY A 170 -1.25 -0.49 -13.01
C GLY A 170 -0.85 -1.96 -12.86
N MET A 171 -1.42 -2.68 -11.89
CA MET A 171 -0.96 -4.02 -11.50
C MET A 171 -1.30 -5.13 -12.51
N HIS A 172 -2.23 -4.89 -13.43
CA HIS A 172 -2.54 -5.82 -14.53
C HIS A 172 -1.50 -5.78 -15.65
N TYR A 173 -0.61 -4.77 -15.67
CA TYR A 173 0.51 -4.74 -16.59
C TYR A 173 1.75 -5.40 -15.97
N PRO A 174 2.44 -6.31 -16.69
CA PRO A 174 3.67 -6.92 -16.18
C PRO A 174 4.72 -5.88 -15.79
N ASN A 175 5.31 -6.02 -14.59
CA ASN A 175 6.38 -5.15 -14.07
C ASN A 175 6.01 -3.65 -14.00
N LYS A 176 4.74 -3.32 -13.80
CA LYS A 176 4.22 -1.95 -13.63
C LYS A 176 3.38 -1.86 -12.36
N GLY A 177 3.02 -0.63 -11.98
CA GLY A 177 2.11 -0.39 -10.86
C GLY A 177 2.73 -0.57 -9.48
N PHE A 178 3.96 -1.06 -9.36
CA PHE A 178 4.67 -1.17 -8.10
C PHE A 178 5.92 -0.29 -8.07
N PHE A 179 6.13 0.44 -6.97
CA PHE A 179 7.32 1.23 -6.73
C PHE A 179 7.86 0.97 -5.32
N CYS A 180 9.07 0.41 -5.21
CA CYS A 180 9.78 0.28 -3.94
C CYS A 180 10.49 1.59 -3.61
N LEU A 181 10.22 2.15 -2.44
CA LEU A 181 10.93 3.32 -1.91
C LEU A 181 12.31 2.88 -1.41
N SER A 182 13.38 3.47 -1.96
CA SER A 182 14.74 3.07 -1.61
C SER A 182 15.11 3.50 -0.18
N PRO A 183 15.80 2.64 0.59
CA PRO A 183 16.32 3.02 1.92
C PRO A 183 17.27 4.22 1.88
N HIS A 184 17.97 4.45 0.76
CA HIS A 184 18.91 5.56 0.60
C HIS A 184 18.23 6.93 0.41
N ASP A 185 16.93 6.95 0.08
CA ASP A 185 16.15 8.19 0.00
C ASP A 185 15.77 8.72 1.40
N ILE A 186 16.08 7.94 2.45
CA ILE A 186 15.77 8.22 3.85
C ILE A 186 16.90 9.05 4.46
N ASN A 187 16.89 10.35 4.19
CA ASN A 187 17.45 11.32 5.12
C ASN A 187 16.29 11.88 5.94
N PRO A 188 16.08 11.42 7.19
CA PRO A 188 14.96 11.86 8.02
C PRO A 188 15.30 13.21 8.64
N THR A 189 15.49 14.23 7.80
CA THR A 189 15.18 15.59 8.22
C THR A 189 13.67 15.74 8.07
N ILE A 190 12.94 15.19 9.04
CA ILE A 190 11.52 15.48 9.28
C ILE A 190 11.46 16.93 9.80
N ILE A 191 11.84 17.92 8.98
CA ILE A 191 11.89 19.34 9.38
C ILE A 191 10.59 20.08 9.02
N GLN A 192 9.57 19.41 8.46
CA GLN A 192 8.39 20.14 7.98
C GLN A 192 7.09 19.71 8.66
N LYS A 193 6.67 20.62 9.56
CA LYS A 193 5.36 20.73 10.19
C LYS A 193 4.24 20.49 9.18
N TYR A 194 3.49 19.40 9.37
CA TYR A 194 2.12 19.31 8.86
C TYR A 194 1.21 19.03 10.05
N PRO A 195 0.14 19.84 10.24
CA PRO A 195 -0.74 19.68 11.37
C PRO A 195 -1.48 18.35 11.30
N ALA A 196 -1.70 17.76 12.48
CA ALA A 196 -2.65 16.67 12.64
C ALA A 196 -3.99 17.08 12.00
N TYR A 197 -4.49 16.27 11.07
CA TYR A 197 -5.87 16.41 10.61
C TYR A 197 -6.77 16.00 11.79
N HIS A 198 -7.38 16.99 12.44
CA HIS A 198 -8.49 16.81 13.37
C HIS A 198 -9.77 16.41 12.62
#